data_AF-T0DK63-F1
#
_entry.id   AF-T0DK63-F1
#
_cell.length_a   1.000
_cell.length_b   1.000
_cell.length_c   1.000
_cell.angle_alpha   90.00
_cell.angle_beta   90.00
_cell.angle_gamma   90.00
#
_symmetry.space_group_name_H-M   'P 1'
#
loop_
_entity.id
_entity.type
_entity.pdbx_description
1 polymer ?
#
loop_
_entity_poly.entity_id
_entity_poly.type
_entity_poly.pdbx_seq_one_letter_code
_entity_poly.pdbx_strand_id
1 'polypeptide(L)'
;MTKIDKEKLTEEMNSKNREWLIESGGVSALFIHNLENFAYRYLETSTDKGIKCVVDGDVFRVLSCEPSILEALKWDNPELKKSLIDLCKRYPGKASQELRINLCIETMMLGEQKNECSAQITCLIPSGESTILFEKKTTMSFDDPIELRNRHAALLEEVCSIF
;
A
#
# COMPACT_ATOMS: atom_id res chain seq x y z
N MET A 1 26.82 -30.30 -15.39
CA MET A 1 25.87 -29.17 -15.46
C MET A 1 26.66 -27.92 -15.73
N THR A 2 26.72 -27.52 -16.99
CA THR A 2 27.52 -26.39 -17.48
C THR A 2 26.76 -25.08 -17.30
N LYS A 3 27.45 -24.01 -16.90
CA LYS A 3 26.93 -22.67 -16.62
C LYS A 3 26.00 -22.11 -17.72
N ILE A 4 26.26 -22.52 -18.97
CA ILE A 4 25.53 -22.16 -20.20
C ILE A 4 24.07 -22.66 -20.19
N ASP A 5 23.76 -23.78 -19.54
CA ASP A 5 22.37 -24.27 -19.44
C ASP A 5 21.53 -23.40 -18.48
N LYS A 6 22.14 -22.89 -17.40
CA LYS A 6 21.44 -22.02 -16.44
C LYS A 6 21.10 -20.66 -17.05
N GLU A 7 22.00 -20.07 -17.82
CA GLU A 7 21.78 -18.77 -18.46
C GLU A 7 20.64 -18.85 -19.49
N LYS A 8 20.65 -19.86 -20.37
CA LYS A 8 19.55 -20.08 -21.33
C LYS A 8 18.21 -20.38 -20.66
N LEU A 9 18.20 -21.21 -19.60
CA LEU A 9 16.99 -21.47 -18.83
C LEU A 9 16.45 -20.20 -18.15
N THR A 10 17.34 -19.31 -17.70
CA THR A 10 16.95 -18.04 -17.07
C THR A 10 16.38 -17.07 -18.10
N GLU A 11 16.99 -16.98 -19.30
CA GLU A 11 16.48 -16.15 -20.40
C GLU A 11 15.13 -16.64 -20.91
N GLU A 12 14.95 -17.95 -21.13
CA GLU A 12 13.66 -18.51 -21.56
C GLU A 12 12.55 -18.31 -20.51
N MET A 13 12.89 -18.44 -19.23
CA MET A 13 11.94 -18.18 -18.14
C MET A 13 11.58 -16.69 -18.03
N ASN A 14 12.56 -15.80 -18.24
CA ASN A 14 12.33 -14.36 -18.25
C ASN A 14 11.49 -13.92 -19.45
N SER A 15 11.72 -14.48 -20.64
CA SER A 15 10.91 -14.20 -21.84
C SER A 15 9.44 -14.57 -21.63
N LYS A 16 9.18 -15.78 -21.11
CA LYS A 16 7.80 -16.23 -20.81
C LYS A 16 7.13 -15.39 -19.73
N ASN A 17 7.87 -14.97 -18.70
CA ASN A 17 7.36 -14.06 -17.68
C ASN A 17 7.04 -12.67 -18.26
N ARG A 18 7.84 -12.19 -19.21
CA ARG A 18 7.60 -10.93 -19.90
C ARG A 18 6.32 -10.99 -20.72
N GLU A 19 6.16 -12.04 -21.52
CA GLU A 19 4.94 -12.29 -22.32
C GLU A 19 3.69 -12.33 -21.42
N TRP A 20 3.75 -13.03 -20.29
CA TRP A 20 2.64 -13.08 -19.32
C TRP A 20 2.30 -11.71 -18.72
N LEU A 21 3.31 -10.89 -18.41
CA LEU A 21 3.11 -9.52 -17.92
C LEU A 21 2.50 -8.60 -18.98
N ILE A 22 2.87 -8.80 -20.25
CA ILE A 22 2.47 -7.96 -21.39
C ILE A 22 1.07 -8.33 -21.92
N GLU A 23 0.75 -9.61 -22.10
CA GLU A 23 -0.44 -10.03 -22.87
C GLU A 23 -1.70 -10.28 -22.01
N SER A 24 -1.63 -10.27 -20.67
CA SER A 24 -2.72 -10.85 -19.85
C SER A 24 -2.98 -10.17 -18.51
N GLY A 25 -2.90 -8.84 -18.42
CA GLY A 25 -3.18 -8.13 -17.17
C GLY A 25 -2.26 -8.55 -16.01
N GLY A 26 -1.07 -9.08 -16.33
CA GLY A 26 -0.11 -9.58 -15.34
C GLY A 26 0.41 -8.48 -14.43
N VAL A 27 0.47 -7.23 -14.91
CA VAL A 27 0.76 -6.05 -14.08
C VAL A 27 -0.36 -5.80 -13.05
N SER A 28 -1.62 -5.86 -13.46
CA SER A 28 -2.76 -5.72 -12.54
C SER A 28 -2.78 -6.84 -11.50
N ALA A 29 -2.55 -8.08 -11.92
CA ALA A 29 -2.46 -9.23 -11.01
C ALA A 29 -1.29 -9.09 -10.02
N LEU A 30 -0.14 -8.59 -10.48
CA LEU A 30 1.02 -8.27 -9.64
C LEU A 30 0.65 -7.21 -8.58
N PHE A 31 -0.04 -6.14 -8.96
CA PHE A 31 -0.44 -5.09 -8.03
C PHE A 31 -1.41 -5.60 -6.98
N ILE A 32 -2.47 -6.30 -7.41
CA ILE A 32 -3.46 -6.90 -6.51
C ILE A 32 -2.76 -7.82 -5.49
N HIS A 33 -1.93 -8.75 -5.98
CA HIS A 33 -1.22 -9.69 -5.11
C HIS A 33 -0.31 -8.98 -4.11
N ASN A 34 0.47 -8.00 -4.56
CA ASN A 34 1.39 -7.28 -3.69
C ASN A 34 0.62 -6.42 -2.68
N LEU A 35 -0.40 -5.68 -3.10
CA LEU A 35 -1.21 -4.85 -2.21
C LEU A 35 -1.92 -5.70 -1.14
N GLU A 36 -2.48 -6.86 -1.48
CA GLU A 36 -3.10 -7.74 -0.47
C GLU A 36 -2.08 -8.30 0.53
N ASN A 37 -0.87 -8.66 0.09
CA ASN A 37 0.20 -9.08 1.00
C ASN A 37 0.67 -7.94 1.93
N PHE A 38 0.72 -6.71 1.41
CA PHE A 38 1.07 -5.54 2.20
C PHE A 38 -0.06 -5.14 3.16
N ALA A 39 -1.32 -5.27 2.74
CA ALA A 39 -2.48 -5.08 3.61
C ALA A 39 -2.43 -6.04 4.81
N TYR A 40 -2.14 -7.32 4.56
CA TYR A 40 -1.95 -8.31 5.62
C TYR A 40 -0.86 -7.91 6.63
N ARG A 41 0.25 -7.33 6.16
CA ARG A 41 1.39 -6.95 7.01
C ARG A 41 1.17 -5.65 7.78
N TYR A 42 0.53 -4.66 7.16
CA TYR A 42 0.53 -3.26 7.64
C TYR A 42 -0.83 -2.69 7.95
N LEU A 43 -1.90 -3.18 7.31
CA LEU A 43 -3.24 -2.60 7.41
C LEU A 43 -4.21 -3.42 8.24
N GLU A 44 -3.97 -4.72 8.43
CA GLU A 44 -4.87 -5.52 9.25
C GLU A 44 -4.92 -5.02 10.68
N THR A 45 -6.15 -4.79 11.15
CA THR A 45 -6.43 -4.39 12.52
C THR A 45 -7.12 -5.52 13.26
N SER A 46 -7.44 -5.29 14.53
CA SER A 46 -8.27 -6.23 15.28
C SER A 46 -9.68 -6.38 14.67
N THR A 47 -10.17 -5.33 14.01
CA THR A 47 -11.53 -5.23 13.47
C THR A 47 -11.62 -5.44 11.97
N ASP A 48 -10.51 -5.42 11.25
CA ASP A 48 -10.48 -5.48 9.78
C ASP A 48 -9.37 -6.39 9.29
N LYS A 49 -9.77 -7.49 8.63
CA LYS A 49 -8.90 -8.61 8.25
C LYS A 49 -9.29 -9.15 6.89
N GLY A 50 -8.34 -9.78 6.20
CA GLY A 50 -8.58 -10.33 4.87
C GLY A 50 -8.88 -9.23 3.85
N ILE A 51 -8.27 -8.06 4.03
CA ILE A 51 -8.45 -6.87 3.19
C ILE A 51 -8.18 -7.23 1.73
N LYS A 52 -9.10 -6.84 0.85
CA LYS A 52 -9.03 -7.10 -0.59
C LYS A 52 -8.72 -5.84 -1.38
N CYS A 53 -7.95 -6.01 -2.44
CA CYS A 53 -7.64 -4.91 -3.33
C CYS A 53 -8.90 -4.47 -4.08
N VAL A 54 -9.19 -3.18 -4.02
CA VAL A 54 -10.21 -2.51 -4.82
C VAL A 54 -9.53 -1.94 -6.06
N VAL A 55 -10.14 -2.17 -7.23
CA VAL A 55 -9.64 -1.69 -8.52
C VAL A 55 -10.61 -0.67 -9.09
N ASP A 56 -10.10 0.50 -9.44
CA ASP A 56 -10.86 1.61 -10.02
C ASP A 56 -10.05 2.23 -11.17
N GLY A 57 -10.30 1.73 -12.39
CA GLY A 57 -9.49 2.08 -13.56
C GLY A 57 -8.02 1.69 -13.38
N ASP A 58 -7.13 2.67 -13.42
CA ASP A 58 -5.68 2.51 -13.26
C ASP A 58 -5.21 2.57 -11.79
N VAL A 59 -6.14 2.66 -10.84
CA VAL A 59 -5.87 2.78 -9.41
C VAL A 59 -6.22 1.49 -8.69
N PHE A 60 -5.25 0.98 -7.93
CA PHE A 60 -5.35 -0.23 -7.13
C PHE A 60 -5.11 0.14 -5.68
N ARG A 61 -6.05 -0.14 -4.78
CA ARG A 61 -5.93 0.25 -3.38
C ARG A 61 -6.44 -0.79 -2.41
N VAL A 62 -5.83 -0.81 -1.25
CA VAL A 62 -6.29 -1.55 -0.08
C VAL A 62 -6.53 -0.54 1.04
N LEU A 63 -7.63 -0.72 1.76
CA LEU A 63 -8.12 0.22 2.75
C LEU A 63 -8.38 -0.52 4.04
N SER A 64 -8.08 0.13 5.16
CA SER A 64 -8.55 -0.30 6.47
C SER A 64 -9.04 0.87 7.32
N CYS A 65 -9.88 0.57 8.31
CA CYS A 65 -10.39 1.53 9.26
C CYS A 65 -10.22 0.96 10.69
N GLU A 66 -9.50 1.69 11.54
CA GLU A 66 -9.47 1.47 12.98
C GLU A 66 -10.48 2.42 13.65
N PRO A 67 -11.62 1.89 14.14
CA PRO A 67 -12.65 2.73 14.72
C PRO A 67 -12.29 3.25 16.13
N SER A 68 -11.33 2.63 16.81
CA SER A 68 -10.95 2.99 18.17
C SER A 68 -9.62 3.72 18.20
N ILE A 69 -9.66 5.02 18.50
CA ILE A 69 -8.45 5.82 18.73
C ILE A 69 -7.57 5.23 19.85
N LEU A 70 -8.16 4.53 20.82
CA LEU A 70 -7.43 3.88 21.90
C LEU A 70 -6.64 2.66 21.42
N GLU A 71 -7.15 1.92 20.43
CA GLU A 71 -6.40 0.83 19.80
C GLU A 71 -5.31 1.39 18.89
N ALA A 72 -5.61 2.44 18.10
CA ALA A 72 -4.63 3.11 17.26
C ALA A 72 -3.43 3.68 18.06
N LEU A 73 -3.66 4.16 19.29
CA LEU A 73 -2.60 4.64 20.18
C LEU A 73 -1.67 3.52 20.68
N LYS A 74 -2.00 2.24 20.49
CA LYS A 74 -1.14 1.11 20.85
C LYS A 74 -0.17 0.71 19.75
N TRP A 75 -0.30 1.26 18.55
CA TRP A 75 0.61 0.96 17.45
C TRP A 75 2.04 1.41 17.76
N ASP A 76 3.00 0.66 17.24
CA ASP A 76 4.45 0.81 17.50
C ASP A 76 5.09 1.89 16.61
N ASN A 77 4.40 3.03 16.46
CA ASN A 77 4.85 4.17 15.67
C ASN A 77 4.83 5.45 16.52
N PRO A 78 5.99 5.93 17.00
CA PRO A 78 6.06 7.08 17.91
C PRO A 78 5.56 8.39 17.30
N GLU A 79 5.82 8.62 16.02
CA GLU A 79 5.40 9.85 15.33
C GLU A 79 3.89 9.89 15.16
N LEU A 80 3.31 8.77 14.70
CA LEU A 80 1.88 8.62 14.56
C LEU A 80 1.19 8.78 15.92
N LYS A 81 1.69 8.10 16.95
CA LYS A 81 1.14 8.17 18.31
C LYS A 81 1.11 9.61 18.83
N LYS A 82 2.14 10.41 18.55
CA LYS A 82 2.17 11.83 18.91
C LYS A 82 1.06 12.61 18.18
N SER A 83 0.90 12.42 16.87
CA SER A 83 -0.17 13.06 16.09
C SER A 83 -1.57 12.67 16.58
N LEU A 84 -1.78 11.40 16.96
CA LEU A 84 -3.04 10.92 17.53
C LEU A 84 -3.32 11.54 18.91
N ILE A 85 -2.31 11.66 19.77
CA ILE A 85 -2.44 12.36 21.06
C ILE A 85 -2.87 13.82 20.86
N ASP A 86 -2.27 14.51 19.89
CA ASP A 86 -2.61 15.90 19.60
C ASP A 86 -4.00 16.05 18.97
N LEU A 87 -4.50 15.04 18.23
CA LEU A 87 -5.91 14.95 17.85
C LEU A 87 -6.83 14.79 19.07
N CYS A 88 -6.53 13.87 19.99
CA CYS A 88 -7.33 13.66 21.20
C CYS A 88 -7.42 14.93 22.07
N LYS A 89 -6.36 15.75 22.11
CA LYS A 89 -6.39 17.06 22.79
C LYS A 89 -7.30 18.07 22.10
N ARG A 90 -7.35 18.05 20.76
CA ARG A 90 -8.24 18.90 19.95
C ARG A 90 -9.71 18.48 20.08
N TYR A 91 -9.97 17.18 20.25
CA TYR A 91 -11.31 16.60 20.34
C TYR A 91 -11.48 15.79 21.64
N PRO A 92 -11.59 16.44 22.82
CA PRO A 92 -11.62 15.73 24.09
C PRO A 92 -12.96 15.03 24.37
N GLY A 93 -12.94 14.07 25.30
CA GLY A 93 -14.15 13.40 25.79
C GLY A 93 -14.82 12.55 24.71
N LYS A 94 -16.14 12.69 24.55
CA LYS A 94 -16.91 11.90 23.56
C LYS A 94 -16.44 12.13 22.12
N ALA A 95 -15.98 13.35 21.79
CA ALA A 95 -15.49 13.68 20.46
C ALA A 95 -14.26 12.83 20.05
N SER A 96 -13.41 12.44 21.01
CA SER A 96 -12.27 11.54 20.72
C SER A 96 -12.71 10.15 20.28
N GLN A 97 -13.87 9.70 20.77
CA GLN A 97 -14.43 8.38 20.47
C GLN A 97 -15.10 8.32 19.10
N GLU A 98 -15.30 9.48 18.46
CA GLU A 98 -15.84 9.62 17.11
C GLU A 98 -14.73 9.67 16.05
N LEU A 99 -13.47 9.82 16.46
CA LEU A 99 -12.32 9.75 15.55
C LEU A 99 -12.22 8.35 14.94
N ARG A 100 -12.03 8.27 13.61
CA ARG A 100 -11.75 7.03 12.90
C ARG A 100 -10.44 7.16 12.15
N ILE A 101 -9.54 6.20 12.30
CA ILE A 101 -8.25 6.21 11.60
C ILE A 101 -8.37 5.34 10.37
N ASN A 102 -8.24 5.93 9.18
CA ASN A 102 -8.24 5.18 7.93
C ASN A 102 -6.82 5.05 7.42
N LEU A 103 -6.48 3.83 7.02
CA LEU A 103 -5.20 3.47 6.47
C LEU A 103 -5.41 3.10 4.99
N CYS A 104 -4.52 3.56 4.13
CA CYS A 104 -4.59 3.29 2.69
C CYS A 104 -3.20 2.96 2.17
N ILE A 105 -3.11 1.93 1.32
CA ILE A 105 -1.98 1.71 0.43
C ILE A 105 -2.53 1.65 -0.99
N GLU A 106 -1.90 2.39 -1.89
CA GLU A 106 -2.34 2.52 -3.26
C GLU A 106 -1.16 2.35 -4.22
N THR A 107 -1.41 1.68 -5.34
CA THR A 107 -0.55 1.73 -6.53
C THR A 107 -1.39 2.21 -7.70
N MET A 108 -0.85 3.13 -8.48
CA MET A 108 -1.49 3.58 -9.71
C MET A 108 -0.50 3.65 -10.88
N MET A 109 -1.01 3.33 -12.07
CA MET A 109 -0.27 3.53 -13.33
C MET A 109 -0.36 4.98 -13.79
N LEU A 110 0.78 5.57 -14.12
CA LEU A 110 0.93 6.92 -14.66
C LEU A 110 1.33 6.83 -16.14
N GLY A 111 0.40 6.39 -16.98
CA GLY A 111 0.69 6.00 -18.37
C GLY A 111 1.25 4.58 -18.45
N GLU A 112 1.98 4.24 -19.52
CA GLU A 112 2.37 2.84 -19.79
C GLU A 112 3.62 2.39 -19.04
N GLN A 113 4.51 3.31 -18.67
CA GLN A 113 5.89 3.03 -18.24
C GLN A 113 6.26 3.73 -16.92
N LYS A 114 5.26 4.12 -16.14
CA LYS A 114 5.47 4.76 -14.84
C LYS A 114 4.41 4.29 -13.87
N ASN A 115 4.83 3.97 -12.65
CA ASN A 115 3.92 3.72 -11.54
C ASN A 115 4.20 4.68 -10.38
N GLU A 116 3.15 4.94 -9.61
CA GLU A 116 3.22 5.59 -8.31
C GLU A 116 2.72 4.61 -7.26
N CYS A 117 3.42 4.54 -6.13
CA CYS A 117 2.96 3.88 -4.92
C CYS A 117 2.77 4.94 -3.85
N SER A 118 1.70 4.84 -3.07
CA SER A 118 1.43 5.72 -1.96
C SER A 118 0.93 4.96 -0.74
N ALA A 119 1.23 5.48 0.43
CA ALA A 119 0.64 5.08 1.70
C ALA A 119 0.13 6.32 2.41
N GLN A 120 -1.04 6.21 3.04
CA GLN A 120 -1.69 7.32 3.70
C GLN A 120 -2.34 6.89 5.00
N ILE A 121 -2.22 7.74 6.01
CA ILE A 121 -2.95 7.66 7.26
C ILE A 121 -3.80 8.91 7.39
N THR A 122 -5.12 8.73 7.39
CA THR A 122 -6.08 9.83 7.56
C THR A 122 -6.91 9.61 8.81
N CYS A 123 -7.47 10.69 9.33
CA CYS A 123 -8.42 10.64 10.42
C CYS A 123 -9.72 11.32 10.01
N LEU A 124 -10.83 10.58 10.07
CA LEU A 124 -12.17 11.15 10.02
C LEU A 124 -12.44 11.81 11.38
N ILE A 125 -12.66 13.11 11.37
CA ILE A 125 -12.97 13.90 12.57
C ILE A 125 -14.48 14.00 12.78
N PRO A 126 -14.96 14.39 13.98
CA PRO A 126 -16.39 14.40 14.32
C PRO A 126 -17.26 15.27 13.40
N SER A 127 -16.68 16.28 12.75
CA SER A 127 -17.39 17.10 11.76
C SER A 127 -17.73 16.35 10.46
N GLY A 128 -17.20 15.13 10.27
CA GLY A 128 -17.29 14.35 9.04
C GLY A 128 -16.19 14.67 8.03
N GLU A 129 -15.31 15.62 8.32
CA GLU A 129 -14.15 15.92 7.48
C GLU A 129 -13.03 14.90 7.71
N SER A 130 -12.18 14.69 6.69
CA SER A 130 -10.98 13.86 6.82
C SER A 130 -9.73 14.73 6.85
N THR A 131 -8.85 14.47 7.80
CA THR A 131 -7.54 15.12 7.89
C THR A 131 -6.43 14.12 7.60
N ILE A 132 -5.43 14.53 6.81
CA ILE A 132 -4.26 13.70 6.52
C ILE A 132 -3.30 13.84 7.69
N LEU A 133 -2.91 12.72 8.29
CA LEU A 133 -1.90 12.67 9.36
C LEU A 133 -0.52 12.42 8.78
N PHE A 134 -0.43 11.43 7.90
CA PHE A 134 0.79 11.05 7.22
C PHE A 134 0.47 10.67 5.78
N GLU A 135 1.38 11.01 4.88
CA GLU A 135 1.34 10.58 3.49
C GLU A 135 2.78 10.36 3.04
N LYS A 136 3.02 9.26 2.34
CA LYS A 136 4.28 9.01 1.66
C LYS A 136 4.00 8.48 0.26
N LYS A 137 4.72 9.03 -0.71
CA LYS A 137 4.60 8.68 -2.13
C LYS A 137 5.98 8.39 -2.70
N THR A 138 6.04 7.42 -3.60
CA THR A 138 7.22 7.13 -4.39
C THR A 138 6.80 6.78 -5.80
N THR A 139 7.65 7.09 -6.79
CA THR A 139 7.36 6.84 -8.20
C THR A 139 8.54 6.14 -8.85
N MET A 140 8.25 5.28 -9.82
CA MET A 140 9.26 4.62 -10.62
C MET A 140 8.84 4.62 -12.09
N SER A 141 9.80 4.92 -12.96
CA SER A 141 9.69 4.67 -14.40
C SER A 141 10.41 3.37 -14.73
N PHE A 142 9.91 2.67 -15.75
CA PHE A 142 10.45 1.39 -16.20
C PHE A 142 10.25 1.23 -17.71
N ASP A 143 11.26 0.69 -18.39
CA ASP A 143 11.17 0.37 -19.82
C ASP A 143 10.64 -1.06 -20.04
N ASP A 144 10.82 -1.93 -19.03
CA ASP A 144 10.39 -3.33 -19.03
C ASP A 144 9.50 -3.64 -17.82
N PRO A 145 8.30 -4.22 -18.01
CA PRO A 145 7.44 -4.70 -16.91
C PRO A 145 8.13 -5.64 -15.90
N ILE A 146 9.21 -6.33 -16.29
CA ILE A 146 10.00 -7.14 -15.34
C ILE A 146 10.68 -6.26 -14.28
N GLU A 147 11.14 -5.06 -14.63
CA GLU A 147 11.74 -4.14 -13.65
C GLU A 147 10.72 -3.74 -12.60
N LEU A 148 9.50 -3.42 -13.05
CA LEU A 148 8.37 -3.15 -12.16
C LEU A 148 8.09 -4.36 -11.26
N ARG A 149 7.98 -5.57 -11.82
CA ARG A 149 7.78 -6.80 -11.02
C ARG A 149 8.83 -6.95 -9.93
N ASN A 150 10.09 -6.71 -10.25
CA ASN A 150 11.20 -6.91 -9.31
C ASN A 150 11.29 -5.81 -8.24
N ARG A 151 10.79 -4.60 -8.52
CA ARG A 151 10.96 -3.44 -7.64
C ARG A 151 9.68 -2.98 -6.93
N HIS A 152 8.50 -3.38 -7.40
CA HIS A 152 7.22 -2.92 -6.85
C HIS A 152 7.09 -3.19 -5.36
N ALA A 153 7.46 -4.39 -4.89
CA ALA A 153 7.42 -4.71 -3.46
C ALA A 153 8.36 -3.82 -2.63
N ALA A 154 9.53 -3.45 -3.17
CA ALA A 154 10.45 -2.55 -2.48
C ALA A 154 9.91 -1.11 -2.41
N LEU A 155 9.22 -0.64 -3.46
CA LEU A 155 8.53 0.66 -3.46
C LEU A 155 7.40 0.68 -2.42
N LEU A 156 6.62 -0.40 -2.33
CA LEU A 156 5.58 -0.54 -1.31
C LEU A 156 6.17 -0.54 0.10
N GLU A 157 7.27 -1.26 0.34
CA GLU A 157 7.96 -1.26 1.63
C GLU A 157 8.44 0.13 2.02
N GLU A 158 8.95 0.90 1.04
CA GLU A 158 9.35 2.29 1.26
C GLU A 158 8.19 3.16 1.74
N VAL A 159 7.03 3.12 1.07
CA VAL A 159 5.88 3.96 1.46
C VAL A 159 5.23 3.47 2.75
N CYS A 160 5.19 2.15 2.98
CA CYS A 160 4.58 1.56 4.18
C CYS A 160 5.37 1.80 5.47
N SER A 161 6.59 2.35 5.39
CA SER A 161 7.36 2.78 6.58
C SER A 161 6.66 3.82 7.47
N ILE A 162 5.52 4.37 7.04
CA ILE A 162 4.71 5.30 7.84
C ILE A 162 3.72 4.62 8.80
N PHE A 163 3.46 3.32 8.65
CA PHE A 163 2.60 2.55 9.55
C PHE A 163 3.41 2.09 10.76
#